data_AF-A0A7W8BRE6-F1
#
_entry.id   AF-A0A7W8BRE6-F1
#
_cell.length_a   1.000
_cell.length_b   1.000
_cell.length_c   1.000
_cell.angle_alpha   90.00
_cell.angle_beta   90.00
_cell.angle_gamma   90.00
#
_symmetry.space_group_name_H-M   'P 1'
#
loop_
_entity.id
_entity.type
_entity.pdbx_description
1 polymer ?
#
loop_
_entity_poly.entity_id
_entity_poly.type
_entity_poly.pdbx_seq_one_letter_code
_entity_poly.pdbx_strand_id
1 'polypeptide(L)'
;MFDDLPPDLERLHTLRVWHALWLQRIDTKIAALTQRQAEEEHGRRSRPAPPEWIVELGIGARRPPLQVHAGDCYMAGKRRRPVDRDEARRLIAAGLETCGHCRPDSRLGITDLSLRPAALSAAAAH
;
A
#
# COMPACT_ATOMS: atom_id res chain seq x y z
N MET A 1 33.79 -18.57 -43.91
CA MET A 1 33.26 -17.30 -43.39
C MET A 1 32.26 -16.83 -44.42
N PHE A 2 30.97 -16.95 -44.13
CA PHE A 2 29.95 -16.40 -45.03
C PHE A 2 30.02 -14.89 -44.88
N ASP A 3 30.24 -14.21 -45.99
CA ASP A 3 30.12 -12.77 -46.04
C ASP A 3 28.63 -12.46 -46.21
N ASP A 4 27.94 -12.36 -45.07
CA ASP A 4 26.50 -12.02 -45.03
C ASP A 4 26.25 -10.55 -45.38
N LEU A 5 27.32 -9.80 -45.66
CA LEU A 5 27.25 -8.40 -46.03
C LEU A 5 27.26 -8.25 -47.55
N PRO A 6 26.55 -7.22 -48.05
CA PRO A 6 26.58 -6.90 -49.46
C PRO A 6 27.96 -6.38 -49.89
N PRO A 7 28.40 -6.66 -51.13
CA PRO A 7 29.72 -6.28 -51.61
C PRO A 7 29.84 -4.79 -51.99
N ASP A 8 28.72 -4.07 -52.09
CA ASP A 8 28.69 -2.67 -52.52
C ASP A 8 28.72 -1.68 -51.35
N LEU A 9 29.53 -0.63 -51.51
CA LEU A 9 29.82 0.35 -50.47
C LEU A 9 28.57 1.14 -50.03
N GLU A 10 27.66 1.42 -50.94
CA GLU A 10 26.44 2.17 -50.66
C GLU A 10 25.49 1.41 -49.72
N ARG A 11 25.27 0.11 -49.97
CA ARG A 11 24.46 -0.72 -49.07
C ARG A 11 25.13 -0.91 -47.72
N LEU A 12 26.46 -1.04 -47.67
CA LEU A 12 27.19 -1.10 -46.40
C LEU A 12 27.02 0.18 -45.57
N HIS A 13 27.10 1.36 -46.19
CA HIS A 13 26.84 2.63 -45.51
C HIS A 13 25.40 2.73 -45.00
N THR A 14 24.44 2.31 -45.81
CA THR A 14 23.02 2.27 -45.42
C THR A 14 22.80 1.37 -44.22
N LEU A 15 23.33 0.15 -44.25
CA LEU A 15 23.27 -0.79 -43.12
C LEU A 15 23.91 -0.19 -41.87
N ARG A 16 25.09 0.42 -42.00
CA ARG A 16 25.77 1.05 -40.86
C ARG A 16 24.91 2.13 -40.20
N VAL A 17 24.32 3.02 -40.98
CA VAL A 17 23.44 4.08 -40.45
C VAL A 17 22.21 3.47 -39.79
N TRP A 18 21.57 2.52 -40.45
CA TRP A 18 20.39 1.83 -39.93
C TRP A 18 20.68 1.10 -38.60
N HIS A 19 21.76 0.33 -38.54
CA HIS A 19 22.19 -0.36 -37.33
C HIS A 19 22.52 0.63 -36.20
N ALA A 20 23.19 1.75 -36.49
CA ALA A 20 23.47 2.77 -35.49
C ALA A 20 22.17 3.36 -34.89
N LEU A 21 21.17 3.65 -35.73
CA LEU A 21 19.85 4.11 -35.27
C LEU A 21 19.15 3.06 -34.39
N TRP A 22 19.22 1.79 -34.78
CA TRP A 22 18.62 0.70 -34.00
C TRP A 22 19.32 0.48 -32.66
N LEU A 23 20.66 0.49 -32.64
CA LEU A 23 21.43 0.39 -31.40
C LEU A 23 21.07 1.53 -30.45
N GLN A 24 21.05 2.77 -30.94
CA GLN A 24 20.64 3.93 -30.13
C GLN A 24 19.23 3.74 -29.54
N ARG A 25 18.28 3.23 -30.33
CA ARG A 25 16.91 2.97 -29.86
C ARG A 25 16.85 1.87 -28.81
N ILE A 26 17.61 0.80 -28.99
CA ILE A 26 17.73 -0.30 -28.04
C ILE A 26 18.35 0.21 -26.73
N ASP A 27 19.45 0.95 -26.81
CA ASP A 27 20.13 1.51 -25.64
C ASP A 27 19.22 2.45 -24.85
N THR A 28 18.47 3.30 -25.55
CA THR A 28 17.45 4.17 -24.92
C THR A 28 16.40 3.35 -24.17
N LYS A 29 15.94 2.23 -24.76
CA LYS A 29 14.96 1.35 -24.11
C LYS A 29 15.55 0.63 -22.90
N ILE A 30 16.81 0.17 -22.98
CA ILE A 30 17.53 -0.46 -21.88
C ILE A 30 17.67 0.53 -20.73
N ALA A 31 18.08 1.77 -20.99
CA ALA A 31 18.22 2.80 -19.96
C ALA A 31 16.88 3.07 -19.24
N ALA A 32 15.79 3.25 -20.00
CA ALA A 32 14.47 3.47 -19.42
C ALA A 32 13.98 2.30 -18.55
N LEU A 33 14.21 1.06 -19.00
CA LEU A 33 13.84 -0.14 -18.24
C LEU A 33 14.71 -0.31 -16.99
N THR A 34 16.00 -0.04 -17.10
CA THR A 34 16.94 -0.10 -15.96
C THR A 34 16.55 0.92 -14.89
N GLN A 35 16.22 2.15 -15.29
CA GLN A 35 15.74 3.18 -14.38
C GLN A 35 14.47 2.75 -13.65
N ARG A 36 13.48 2.22 -14.38
CA ARG A 36 12.24 1.70 -13.78
C ARG A 36 12.52 0.57 -12.79
N GLN A 37 13.40 -0.37 -13.12
CA GLN A 37 13.78 -1.46 -12.22
C GLN A 37 14.46 -0.93 -10.95
N ALA A 38 15.32 0.08 -11.08
CA ALA A 38 15.96 0.72 -9.94
C ALA A 38 14.95 1.45 -9.05
N GLU A 39 13.96 2.12 -9.63
CA GLU A 39 12.85 2.76 -8.90
C GLU A 39 11.97 1.74 -8.18
N GLU A 40 11.63 0.63 -8.83
CA GLU A 40 10.87 -0.47 -8.22
C GLU A 40 11.64 -1.09 -7.05
N GLU A 41 12.94 -1.36 -7.22
CA GLU A 41 13.80 -1.88 -6.16
C GLU A 41 13.96 -0.89 -5.01
N HIS A 42 14.19 0.38 -5.32
CA HIS A 42 14.23 1.43 -4.31
C HIS A 42 12.90 1.52 -3.56
N GLY A 43 11.77 1.49 -4.27
CA GLY A 43 10.43 1.46 -3.68
C GLY A 43 10.21 0.26 -2.78
N ARG A 44 10.74 -0.92 -3.12
CA ARG A 44 10.70 -2.11 -2.24
C ARG A 44 11.53 -1.93 -0.98
N ARG A 45 12.77 -1.43 -1.10
CA ARG A 45 13.69 -1.24 0.04
C ARG A 45 13.25 -0.12 0.96
N SER A 46 12.73 0.97 0.40
CA SER A 46 12.31 2.16 1.12
C SER A 46 10.85 2.09 1.59
N ARG A 47 10.13 0.99 1.31
CA ARG A 47 8.74 0.85 1.72
C ARG A 47 8.66 0.87 3.25
N PRO A 48 7.88 1.78 3.85
CA PRO A 48 7.65 1.76 5.29
C PRO A 48 7.09 0.40 5.71
N ALA A 49 7.50 -0.06 6.89
CA ALA A 49 6.87 -1.23 7.49
C ALA A 49 5.35 -1.02 7.50
N PRO A 50 4.54 -2.05 7.15
CA PRO A 50 3.11 -1.97 7.31
C PRO A 50 2.76 -1.56 8.75
N PRO A 51 1.76 -0.68 8.95
CA PRO A 51 1.37 -0.29 10.29
C PRO A 51 0.90 -1.52 11.07
N GLU A 52 1.23 -1.62 12.36
CA GLU A 52 0.74 -2.73 13.20
C GLU A 52 -0.79 -2.64 13.40
N TRP A 53 -1.33 -1.41 13.40
CA TRP A 53 -2.75 -1.12 13.65
C TRP A 53 -3.31 -0.14 12.64
N ILE A 54 -4.59 -0.34 12.31
CA ILE A 54 -5.34 0.53 11.41
C ILE A 54 -6.72 0.81 11.99
N VAL A 55 -7.26 1.98 11.64
CA VAL A 55 -8.65 2.35 11.91
C VAL A 55 -9.38 2.45 10.59
N GLU A 56 -10.43 1.65 10.43
CA GLU A 56 -11.37 1.75 9.33
C GLU A 56 -12.25 3.01 9.49
N LEU A 57 -12.50 3.69 8.37
CA LEU A 57 -13.19 4.97 8.31
C LEU A 57 -14.48 4.83 7.50
N GLY A 58 -15.53 5.46 8.01
CA GLY A 58 -16.84 5.51 7.39
C GLY A 58 -16.91 6.47 6.20
N ILE A 59 -18.11 6.53 5.62
CA ILE A 59 -18.43 7.41 4.50
C ILE A 59 -18.81 8.80 5.06
N GLY A 60 -18.57 9.85 4.27
CA GLY A 60 -18.92 11.23 4.61
C GLY A 60 -17.71 12.15 4.80
N ALA A 61 -17.96 13.46 4.84
CA ALA A 61 -16.92 14.48 4.88
C ALA A 61 -15.98 14.35 6.10
N ARG A 62 -16.51 13.94 7.25
CA ARG A 62 -15.72 13.75 8.49
C ARG A 62 -15.07 12.38 8.64
N ARG A 63 -15.33 11.43 7.72
CA ARG A 63 -14.75 10.06 7.71
C ARG A 63 -14.65 9.47 9.12
N PRO A 64 -15.78 9.30 9.83
CA PRO A 64 -15.76 8.89 11.23
C PRO A 64 -15.06 7.54 11.39
N PRO A 65 -14.30 7.32 12.49
CA PRO A 65 -13.73 6.02 12.77
C PRO A 65 -14.85 5.01 13.01
N LEU A 66 -14.73 3.82 12.43
CA LEU A 66 -15.72 2.74 12.56
C LEU A 66 -15.19 1.59 13.39
N GLN A 67 -14.02 1.06 13.04
CA GLN A 67 -13.53 -0.17 13.63
C GLN A 67 -12.00 -0.20 13.66
N VAL A 68 -11.43 -0.72 14.75
CA VAL A 68 -9.99 -0.98 14.86
C VAL A 68 -9.66 -2.35 14.28
N HIS A 69 -8.53 -2.46 13.58
CA HIS A 69 -8.00 -3.74 13.08
C HIS A 69 -6.48 -3.81 13.29
N ALA A 70 -5.95 -5.04 13.28
CA ALA A 70 -4.55 -5.25 12.98
C ALA A 70 -4.27 -4.81 11.53
N GLY A 71 -3.09 -4.25 11.26
CA GLY A 71 -2.78 -3.66 9.97
C GLY A 71 -2.66 -4.67 8.82
N ASP A 72 -2.54 -5.95 9.13
CA ASP A 72 -2.56 -7.08 8.19
C ASP A 72 -3.96 -7.68 7.98
N CYS A 73 -5.01 -7.12 8.61
CA CYS A 73 -6.37 -7.66 8.51
C CYS A 73 -6.94 -7.48 7.10
N TYR A 74 -7.15 -8.58 6.38
CA TYR A 74 -7.72 -8.57 5.03
C TYR A 74 -9.22 -8.21 5.00
N MET A 75 -9.91 -8.32 6.14
CA MET A 75 -11.32 -7.92 6.29
C MET A 75 -11.49 -6.40 6.48
N ALA A 76 -10.42 -5.66 6.72
CA ALA A 76 -10.49 -4.21 6.90
C ALA A 76 -10.84 -3.50 5.59
N GLY A 77 -11.77 -2.55 5.66
CA GLY A 77 -12.19 -1.72 4.54
C GLY A 77 -11.04 -0.93 3.90
N LYS A 78 -11.24 -0.54 2.64
CA LYS A 78 -10.24 0.24 1.87
C LYS A 78 -10.00 1.63 2.44
N ARG A 79 -10.99 2.22 3.12
CA ARG A 79 -10.89 3.52 3.76
C ARG A 79 -10.34 3.32 5.16
N ARG A 80 -9.04 3.47 5.31
CA ARG A 80 -8.36 3.24 6.58
C ARG A 80 -7.19 4.17 6.74
N ARG A 81 -6.80 4.41 7.98
CA ARG A 81 -5.56 5.12 8.33
C ARG A 81 -4.73 4.30 9.30
N PRO A 82 -3.39 4.39 9.23
CA PRO A 82 -2.52 3.83 10.25
C PRO A 82 -2.77 4.53 11.59
N VAL A 83 -2.63 3.78 12.68
CA VAL A 83 -2.56 4.30 14.04
C VAL A 83 -1.44 3.60 14.79
N ASP A 84 -0.88 4.27 15.79
CA ASP A 84 0.04 3.61 16.71
C ASP A 84 -0.71 2.75 17.73
N ARG A 85 0.05 1.98 18.51
CA ARG A 85 -0.48 1.07 19.52
C ARG A 85 -1.30 1.80 20.59
N ASP A 86 -0.86 2.98 21.02
CA ASP A 86 -1.50 3.72 22.11
C ASP A 86 -2.81 4.36 21.65
N GLU A 87 -2.84 4.90 20.42
CA GLU A 87 -4.05 5.40 19.79
C GLU A 87 -5.07 4.27 19.59
N ALA A 88 -4.64 3.10 19.11
CA ALA A 88 -5.51 1.93 19.00
C ALA A 88 -6.14 1.56 20.36
N ARG A 89 -5.32 1.51 21.43
CA ARG A 89 -5.80 1.27 22.80
C ARG A 89 -6.79 2.34 23.27
N ARG A 90 -6.50 3.62 23.03
CA ARG A 90 -7.38 4.74 23.40
C ARG A 90 -8.73 4.67 22.69
N LEU A 91 -8.74 4.34 21.39
CA LEU A 91 -9.97 4.22 20.62
C LEU A 91 -10.84 3.06 21.11
N ILE A 92 -10.23 1.91 21.40
CA ILE A 92 -10.95 0.76 21.97
C ILE A 92 -11.50 1.10 23.36
N ALA A 93 -10.68 1.73 24.21
CA ALA A 93 -11.12 2.18 25.54
C ALA A 93 -12.25 3.23 25.48
N ALA A 94 -12.30 4.04 24.41
CA ALA A 94 -13.38 4.98 24.14
C ALA A 94 -14.65 4.32 23.56
N GLY A 95 -14.66 2.98 23.40
CA GLY A 95 -15.81 2.22 22.93
C GLY A 95 -15.90 2.04 21.41
N LEU A 96 -14.83 2.35 20.66
CA LEU A 96 -14.82 2.06 19.22
C LEU A 96 -14.84 0.54 18.98
N GLU A 97 -15.60 0.10 17.98
CA GLU A 97 -15.71 -1.32 17.65
C GLU A 97 -14.36 -1.93 17.28
N THR A 98 -14.22 -3.21 17.59
CA THR A 98 -13.03 -4.01 17.29
C THR A 98 -13.38 -5.07 16.26
N CYS A 99 -12.48 -5.29 15.31
CA CYS A 99 -12.71 -6.31 14.30
C CYS A 99 -12.69 -7.72 14.91
N GLY A 100 -13.82 -8.41 14.88
CA GLY A 100 -13.95 -9.77 15.41
C GLY A 100 -13.08 -10.81 14.69
N HIS A 101 -12.60 -10.51 13.46
CA HIS A 101 -11.74 -11.38 12.68
C HIS A 101 -10.27 -11.35 13.16
N CYS A 102 -9.68 -10.15 13.25
CA CYS A 102 -8.29 -10.04 13.70
C CYS A 102 -8.13 -9.88 15.22
N ARG A 103 -9.23 -9.61 15.95
CA ARG A 103 -9.29 -9.45 17.41
C ARG A 103 -8.21 -8.53 17.98
N PRO A 104 -8.20 -7.25 17.56
CA PRO A 104 -7.13 -6.32 17.91
C PRO A 104 -7.07 -6.05 19.42
N ASP A 105 -8.22 -6.01 20.09
CA ASP A 105 -8.35 -5.96 21.56
C ASP A 105 -7.54 -7.05 22.26
N SER A 106 -7.71 -8.29 21.82
CA SER A 106 -7.01 -9.45 22.39
C SER A 106 -5.51 -9.36 22.11
N ARG A 107 -5.10 -8.99 20.89
CA ARG A 107 -3.69 -8.80 20.52
C ARG A 107 -3.04 -7.61 21.25
N LEU A 108 -3.83 -6.60 21.62
CA LEU A 108 -3.41 -5.47 22.42
C LEU A 108 -3.41 -5.79 23.93
N GLY A 109 -3.86 -6.96 24.35
CA GLY A 109 -3.95 -7.34 25.76
C GLY A 109 -4.99 -6.51 26.52
N ILE A 110 -6.06 -6.08 25.85
CA ILE A 110 -7.20 -5.42 26.47
C ILE A 110 -8.16 -6.53 26.92
N THR A 111 -7.82 -7.18 28.03
CA THR A 111 -8.75 -8.05 28.75
C THR A 111 -9.83 -7.20 29.42
N ASP A 112 -11.07 -7.68 29.37
CA ASP A 112 -12.28 -7.04 29.89
C ASP A 112 -12.07 -6.45 31.30
N LEU A 113 -11.66 -5.18 31.35
CA LEU A 113 -11.73 -4.36 32.55
C LEU A 113 -13.15 -3.79 32.59
N SER A 114 -14.09 -4.66 32.92
CA SER A 114 -15.40 -4.32 33.45
C SER A 114 -16.20 -3.32 32.59
N LEU A 115 -16.89 -3.82 31.57
CA LEU A 115 -18.11 -3.15 31.10
C LEU A 115 -19.14 -3.05 32.24
N ARG A 116 -19.10 -1.94 32.99
CA ARG A 116 -20.33 -1.40 33.60
C ARG A 116 -21.21 -0.96 32.43
N PRO A 117 -22.43 -1.50 32.28
CA PRO A 117 -23.37 -0.95 31.30
C PRO A 117 -23.83 0.41 31.83
N ALA A 118 -23.36 1.51 31.23
CA ALA A 118 -24.04 2.78 31.36
C ALA A 118 -25.33 2.68 30.52
N ALA A 119 -26.38 2.19 31.17
CA ALA A 119 -27.74 2.31 30.69
C ALA A 119 -28.03 3.80 30.43
N LEU A 120 -28.13 4.19 29.16
CA LEU A 120 -28.78 5.43 28.79
C LEU A 120 -30.29 5.18 28.80
N SER A 121 -30.87 5.28 29.99
CA SER A 121 -32.25 5.71 30.15
C SER A 121 -32.33 7.19 29.77
N ALA A 122 -33.20 7.48 28.80
CA ALA A 122 -33.86 8.77 28.71
C ALA A 122 -35.26 8.53 28.12
N ALA A 123 -36.20 8.25 29.02
CA ALA A 123 -37.61 8.44 28.75
C ALA A 123 -37.96 9.94 28.78
N ALA A 124 -38.81 10.31 27.81
CA ALA A 124 -39.82 11.38 27.82
C ALA A 124 -39.43 12.86 27.98
N ALA A 125 -39.80 13.66 26.96
CA ALA A 125 -40.56 14.90 27.16
C ALA A 125 -41.26 15.31 25.84
N HIS A 126 -42.60 15.36 25.94
CA HIS A 126 -43.65 16.04 25.17
C HIS A 126 -43.41 16.53 23.73
#